data_AF-A0A147BU82-F1
#
_entry.id   AF-A0A147BU82-F1
#
_cell.length_a   1.000
_cell.length_b   1.000
_cell.length_c   1.000
_cell.angle_alpha   90.00
_cell.angle_beta   90.00
_cell.angle_gamma   90.00
#
_symmetry.space_group_name_H-M   'P 1'
#
loop_
_entity.id
_entity.type
_entity.pdbx_description
1 polymer ?
#
loop_
_entity_poly.entity_id
_entity_poly.type
_entity_poly.pdbx_seq_one_letter_code
_entity_poly.pdbx_strand_id
1 'polypeptide(L)'
;QLTMPKSKKAVAKLKRLQAIVKKPIHPNSRKAQQLARKEIHKNKIQSRKTELSLKLKTKIEKLAWFHEQLIENTGDRLSPSELDNLIEEYFHRFDEEMEHVQSIEQIRGNVNQYKGRLDAIKMTLEKDIGSYNSCGIEVPNLLNPAAYKIFTEWDGSSASYLPKIEMKLYTKAVLQELASK
;
A
#
# COMPACT_ATOMS: atom_id res chain seq x y z
N GLN A 1 19.56 -33.86 -42.82
CA GLN A 1 18.74 -32.80 -43.45
C GLN A 1 19.69 -31.70 -43.94
N LEU A 2 19.87 -31.58 -45.25
CA LEU A 2 20.77 -30.59 -45.87
C LEU A 2 20.07 -29.23 -45.85
N THR A 3 20.55 -28.28 -45.04
CA THR A 3 19.99 -26.92 -45.03
C THR A 3 20.56 -26.14 -46.21
N MET A 4 19.69 -25.67 -47.10
CA MET A 4 20.08 -24.90 -48.30
C MET A 4 20.72 -23.56 -47.90
N PRO A 5 21.85 -23.15 -48.53
CA PRO A 5 22.52 -21.90 -48.21
C PRO A 5 21.64 -20.70 -48.60
N LYS A 6 21.52 -19.71 -47.69
CA LYS A 6 20.77 -18.48 -47.94
C LYS A 6 21.32 -17.76 -49.17
N SER A 7 20.44 -17.21 -50.01
CA SER A 7 20.84 -16.47 -51.20
C SER A 7 21.77 -15.29 -50.86
N LYS A 8 22.70 -14.96 -51.76
CA LYS A 8 23.64 -13.84 -51.58
C LYS A 8 22.92 -12.53 -51.23
N LYS A 9 21.72 -12.30 -51.78
CA LYS A 9 20.85 -11.14 -51.48
C LYS A 9 20.32 -11.16 -50.03
N ALA A 10 19.89 -12.32 -49.53
CA ALA A 10 19.42 -12.47 -48.15
C ALA A 10 20.54 -12.24 -47.13
N VAL A 11 21.74 -12.75 -47.41
CA VAL A 11 22.93 -12.54 -46.57
C VAL A 11 23.33 -11.06 -46.53
N ALA A 12 23.32 -10.37 -47.68
CA ALA A 12 23.62 -8.93 -47.75
C ALA A 12 22.61 -8.06 -46.99
N LYS A 13 21.31 -8.41 -47.06
CA LYS A 13 20.25 -7.72 -46.30
C LYS A 13 20.46 -7.89 -44.79
N LEU A 14 20.77 -9.10 -44.32
CA LEU A 14 21.07 -9.37 -42.91
C LEU A 14 22.30 -8.59 -42.43
N LYS A 15 23.39 -8.57 -43.21
CA LYS A 15 24.59 -7.77 -42.88
C LYS A 15 24.28 -6.27 -42.79
N ARG A 16 23.47 -5.72 -43.71
CA ARG A 16 23.02 -4.31 -43.65
C ARG A 16 22.20 -4.01 -42.40
N LEU A 17 21.24 -4.86 -42.06
CA LEU A 17 20.43 -4.70 -40.85
C LEU A 17 21.28 -4.77 -39.58
N GLN A 18 22.23 -5.71 -39.51
CA GLN A 18 23.18 -5.80 -38.40
C GLN A 18 24.08 -4.56 -38.30
N ALA A 19 24.55 -4.01 -39.43
CA ALA A 19 25.32 -2.77 -39.44
C ALA A 19 24.50 -1.55 -38.99
N ILE A 20 23.20 -1.49 -39.29
CA ILE A 20 22.29 -0.42 -38.81
C ILE A 20 22.02 -0.55 -37.31
N VAL A 21 21.94 -1.78 -36.77
CA VAL A 21 21.77 -2.03 -35.33
C VAL A 21 23.04 -1.67 -34.54
N LYS A 22 24.23 -1.89 -35.10
CA LYS A 22 25.51 -1.56 -34.45
C LYS A 22 25.85 -0.07 -34.44
N LYS A 23 25.21 0.76 -35.27
CA LYS A 23 25.48 2.20 -35.30
C LYS A 23 24.84 2.89 -34.08
N PRO A 24 25.59 3.75 -33.37
CA PRO A 24 25.01 4.55 -32.30
C PRO A 24 23.91 5.43 -32.88
N ILE A 25 22.76 5.45 -32.21
CA ILE A 25 21.61 6.24 -32.62
C ILE A 25 21.86 7.68 -32.17
N HIS A 26 21.78 8.64 -33.09
CA HIS A 26 21.91 10.05 -32.73
C HIS A 26 20.75 10.46 -31.78
N PRO A 27 21.01 11.23 -30.70
CA PRO A 27 19.99 11.61 -29.70
C PRO A 27 18.73 12.24 -30.31
N ASN A 28 18.90 13.11 -31.31
CA ASN A 28 17.79 13.81 -31.97
C ASN A 28 17.14 13.02 -33.13
N SER A 29 17.54 11.77 -33.36
CA SER A 29 16.96 10.98 -34.45
C SER A 29 15.54 10.51 -34.12
N ARG A 30 14.71 10.31 -35.16
CA ARG A 30 13.36 9.74 -35.01
C ARG A 30 13.35 8.41 -34.24
N LYS A 31 14.38 7.58 -34.45
CA LYS A 31 14.53 6.29 -33.75
C LYS A 31 14.83 6.48 -32.26
N ALA A 32 15.69 7.44 -31.90
CA ALA A 32 15.94 7.79 -30.49
C ALA A 32 14.67 8.32 -29.81
N GLN A 33 13.95 9.24 -30.45
CA GLN A 33 12.68 9.76 -29.91
C GLN A 33 11.63 8.66 -29.71
N GLN A 34 11.53 7.69 -30.63
CA GLN A 34 10.63 6.54 -30.47
C GLN A 34 11.01 5.65 -29.28
N LEU A 35 12.31 5.40 -29.08
CA LEU A 35 12.80 4.64 -27.93
C LEU A 35 12.54 5.39 -26.63
N ALA A 36 12.82 6.69 -26.59
CA ALA A 36 12.54 7.55 -25.43
C ALA A 36 11.04 7.54 -25.07
N ARG A 37 10.14 7.67 -26.06
CA ARG A 37 8.68 7.58 -25.82
C ARG A 37 8.27 6.23 -25.24
N LYS A 38 8.83 5.12 -25.75
CA LYS A 38 8.55 3.78 -25.22
C LYS A 38 9.05 3.64 -23.79
N GLU A 39 10.21 4.18 -23.47
CA GLU A 39 10.78 4.12 -22.13
C GLU A 39 9.98 4.97 -21.13
N ILE A 40 9.63 6.20 -21.49
CA ILE A 40 8.74 7.06 -20.69
C ILE A 40 7.41 6.33 -20.40
N HIS A 41 6.83 5.69 -21.42
CA HIS A 41 5.59 4.94 -21.24
C HIS A 41 5.76 3.76 -20.27
N LYS A 42 6.83 2.97 -20.41
CA LYS A 42 7.15 1.89 -19.48
C LYS A 42 7.34 2.41 -18.05
N ASN A 43 8.10 3.48 -17.87
CA ASN A 43 8.34 4.09 -16.56
C ASN A 43 7.02 4.56 -15.93
N LYS A 44 6.12 5.15 -16.72
CA LYS A 44 4.79 5.56 -16.24
C LYS A 44 3.93 4.37 -15.80
N ILE A 45 3.95 3.27 -16.56
CA ILE A 45 3.24 2.05 -16.18
C ILE A 45 3.84 1.46 -14.90
N GLN A 46 5.16 1.39 -14.80
CA GLN A 46 5.86 0.86 -13.63
C GLN A 46 5.57 1.70 -12.39
N SER A 47 5.66 3.03 -12.50
CA SER A 47 5.33 3.97 -11.42
C SER A 47 3.89 3.82 -10.94
N ARG A 48 2.93 3.62 -11.85
CA ARG A 48 1.54 3.34 -11.47
C ARG A 48 1.42 2.00 -10.73
N LYS A 49 2.11 0.96 -11.19
CA LYS A 49 2.11 -0.36 -10.52
C LYS A 49 2.69 -0.25 -9.11
N THR A 50 3.78 0.48 -8.93
CA THR A 50 4.39 0.69 -7.61
C THR A 50 3.47 1.49 -6.69
N GLU A 51 2.80 2.53 -7.19
CA GLU A 51 1.84 3.32 -6.41
C GLU A 51 0.64 2.47 -5.95
N LEU A 52 0.06 1.68 -6.85
CA LEU A 52 -1.04 0.78 -6.51
C LEU A 52 -0.61 -0.30 -5.51
N SER A 53 0.58 -0.86 -5.69
CA SER A 53 1.16 -1.84 -4.76
C SER A 53 1.36 -1.22 -3.37
N LEU A 54 1.84 0.03 -3.30
CA LEU A 54 2.02 0.74 -2.02
C LEU A 54 0.68 0.98 -1.32
N LYS A 55 -0.34 1.45 -2.04
CA LYS A 55 -1.69 1.64 -1.48
C LYS A 55 -2.29 0.34 -0.96
N LEU A 56 -2.11 -0.75 -1.72
CA LEU A 56 -2.55 -2.08 -1.34
C LEU A 56 -1.81 -2.54 -0.07
N LYS A 57 -0.49 -2.35 -0.02
CA LYS A 57 0.34 -2.69 1.13
C LYS A 57 -0.14 -1.97 2.39
N THR A 58 -0.32 -0.65 2.32
CA THR A 58 -0.82 0.15 3.46
C THR A 58 -2.21 -0.31 3.91
N LYS A 59 -3.09 -0.70 2.97
CA LYS A 59 -4.40 -1.26 3.32
C LYS A 59 -4.27 -2.62 4.03
N ILE A 60 -3.40 -3.51 3.55
CA ILE A 60 -3.14 -4.80 4.19
C ILE A 60 -2.55 -4.61 5.57
N GLU A 61 -1.54 -3.75 5.73
CA GLU A 61 -0.92 -3.45 7.03
C GLU A 61 -1.95 -2.92 8.04
N LYS A 62 -2.85 -2.03 7.61
CA LYS A 62 -3.95 -1.56 8.47
C LYS A 62 -4.84 -2.71 8.91
N LEU A 63 -5.26 -3.56 7.99
CA LEU A 63 -6.16 -4.68 8.28
C LEU A 63 -5.48 -5.76 9.12
N ALA A 64 -4.21 -6.04 8.87
CA ALA A 64 -3.40 -6.99 9.62
C ALA A 64 -3.34 -6.59 11.09
N TRP A 65 -3.12 -5.31 11.38
CA TRP A 65 -3.15 -4.80 12.75
C TRP A 65 -4.49 -5.07 13.44
N PHE A 66 -5.61 -4.76 12.77
CA PHE A 66 -6.94 -5.06 13.34
C PHE A 66 -7.13 -6.57 13.54
N HIS A 67 -6.66 -7.40 12.62
CA HIS A 67 -6.77 -8.85 12.72
C HIS A 67 -5.96 -9.40 13.91
N GLU A 68 -4.74 -8.92 14.11
CA GLU A 68 -3.87 -9.31 15.23
C GLU A 68 -4.53 -9.01 16.58
N GLN A 69 -5.15 -7.84 16.74
CA GLN A 69 -5.87 -7.48 17.97
C GLN A 69 -7.14 -8.33 18.21
N LEU A 70 -7.72 -8.90 17.15
CA LEU A 70 -8.90 -9.78 17.28
C LEU A 70 -8.57 -11.21 17.66
N ILE A 71 -7.33 -11.67 17.44
CA ILE A 71 -6.92 -13.03 17.83
C ILE A 71 -7.05 -13.23 19.35
N GLU A 72 -6.90 -12.15 20.12
CA GLU A 72 -7.06 -12.16 21.57
C GLU A 72 -8.54 -12.18 22.01
N ASN A 73 -9.47 -11.88 21.11
CA ASN A 73 -10.90 -11.79 21.42
C ASN A 73 -11.62 -13.12 21.12
N THR A 74 -12.37 -13.63 22.10
CA THR A 74 -13.07 -14.93 22.01
C THR A 74 -14.51 -14.81 21.44
N GLY A 75 -14.97 -13.60 21.11
CA GLY A 75 -16.35 -13.35 20.67
C GLY A 75 -16.65 -13.61 19.18
N ASP A 76 -17.95 -13.67 18.85
CA ASP A 76 -18.48 -13.81 17.48
C ASP A 76 -18.68 -12.48 16.74
N ARG A 77 -18.61 -11.36 17.46
CA ARG A 77 -18.69 -9.97 16.95
C ARG A 77 -18.20 -9.00 18.02
N LEU A 78 -17.84 -7.78 17.62
CA LEU A 78 -17.62 -6.69 18.57
C LEU A 78 -18.93 -5.96 18.90
N SER A 79 -19.01 -5.50 20.13
CA SER A 79 -19.92 -4.43 20.55
C SER A 79 -19.44 -3.08 20.02
N PRO A 80 -20.33 -2.08 19.89
CA PRO A 80 -19.94 -0.74 19.47
C PRO A 80 -18.87 -0.09 20.36
N SER A 81 -18.92 -0.32 21.68
CA SER A 81 -17.92 0.17 22.63
C SER A 81 -16.56 -0.51 22.47
N GLU A 82 -16.52 -1.82 22.23
CA GLU A 82 -15.26 -2.53 21.97
C GLU A 82 -14.65 -2.06 20.64
N LEU A 83 -15.48 -1.78 19.63
CA LEU A 83 -14.98 -1.24 18.36
C LEU A 83 -14.43 0.20 18.52
N ASP A 84 -15.07 1.04 19.34
CA ASP A 84 -14.56 2.39 19.67
C ASP A 84 -13.17 2.27 20.31
N ASN A 85 -13.04 1.44 21.36
CA ASN A 85 -11.76 1.20 22.03
C ASN A 85 -10.68 0.66 21.07
N LEU A 86 -11.03 -0.30 20.22
CA LEU A 86 -10.11 -0.87 19.24
C LEU A 86 -9.62 0.16 18.21
N ILE A 87 -10.48 1.13 17.83
CA ILE A 87 -10.09 2.25 16.97
C ILE A 87 -9.18 3.23 17.73
N GLU A 88 -9.43 3.48 19.01
CA GLU A 88 -8.56 4.32 19.84
C GLU A 88 -7.16 3.69 19.98
N GLU A 89 -7.09 2.39 20.28
CA GLU A 89 -5.82 1.63 20.30
C GLU A 89 -5.09 1.68 18.95
N TYR A 90 -5.83 1.67 17.84
CA TYR A 90 -5.24 1.82 16.51
C TYR A 90 -4.48 3.14 16.37
N PHE A 91 -4.94 4.23 17.00
CA PHE A 91 -4.23 5.51 16.98
C PHE A 91 -2.94 5.48 17.81
N HIS A 92 -2.90 4.68 18.87
CA HIS A 92 -1.76 4.52 19.78
C HIS A 92 -0.71 3.51 19.30
N ARG A 93 -0.92 2.84 18.14
CA ARG A 93 0.00 1.83 17.58
C ARG A 93 1.45 2.29 17.34
N PHE A 94 1.70 3.60 17.30
CA PHE A 94 3.03 4.18 17.06
C PHE A 94 3.63 4.83 18.30
N ASP A 95 2.98 4.77 19.45
CA ASP A 95 3.44 5.45 20.66
C ASP A 95 4.82 4.98 21.09
N GLU A 96 5.09 3.67 21.05
CA GLU A 96 6.41 3.11 21.34
C GLU A 96 7.50 3.64 20.38
N GLU A 97 7.20 3.75 19.08
CA GLU A 97 8.13 4.30 18.08
C GLU A 97 8.41 5.79 18.36
N MET A 98 7.37 6.55 18.72
CA MET A 98 7.49 7.97 19.04
C MET A 98 8.30 8.20 20.32
N GLU A 99 8.01 7.45 21.39
CA GLU A 99 8.74 7.50 22.66
C GLU A 99 10.22 7.12 22.47
N HIS A 100 10.50 6.10 21.66
CA HIS A 100 11.86 5.68 21.35
C HIS A 100 12.66 6.82 20.70
N VAL A 101 12.09 7.51 19.71
CA VAL A 101 12.76 8.65 19.06
C VAL A 101 12.94 9.82 20.02
N GLN A 102 11.92 10.14 20.84
CA GLN A 102 12.02 11.20 21.85
C GLN A 102 13.15 10.92 22.85
N SER A 103 13.28 9.68 23.31
CA SER A 103 14.37 9.26 24.21
C SER A 103 15.75 9.46 23.57
N ILE A 104 15.90 9.08 22.29
CA ILE A 104 17.15 9.31 21.55
C ILE A 104 17.46 10.81 21.43
N GLU A 105 16.46 11.64 21.13
CA GLU A 105 16.65 13.10 21.02
C GLU A 105 17.03 13.73 22.37
N GLN A 106 16.48 13.25 23.48
CA GLN A 106 16.86 13.71 24.82
C GLN A 106 18.33 13.39 25.15
N ILE A 107 18.83 12.22 24.74
CA ILE A 107 20.20 11.78 25.01
C ILE A 107 21.22 12.43 24.08
N ARG A 108 20.91 12.48 22.77
CA ARG A 108 21.87 12.86 21.72
C ARG A 108 21.65 14.27 21.17
N GLY A 109 20.62 14.97 21.63
CA GLY A 109 20.16 16.21 21.03
C GLY A 109 19.38 15.99 19.74
N ASN A 110 19.18 17.05 18.98
CA ASN A 110 18.33 17.07 17.79
C ASN A 110 18.83 16.08 16.71
N VAL A 111 18.06 15.01 16.41
CA VAL A 111 18.43 13.97 15.43
C VAL A 111 17.53 14.04 14.20
N ASN A 112 18.11 14.37 13.04
CA ASN A 112 17.33 14.51 11.80
C ASN A 112 16.93 13.18 11.14
N GLN A 113 17.53 12.05 11.55
CA GLN A 113 17.37 10.76 10.86
C GLN A 113 15.94 10.20 10.90
N TYR A 114 15.17 10.52 11.95
CA TYR A 114 13.80 10.00 12.15
C TYR A 114 12.70 11.00 11.79
N LYS A 115 13.04 12.27 11.53
CA LYS A 115 12.05 13.35 11.37
C LYS A 115 11.05 13.09 10.26
N GLY A 116 11.52 12.69 9.08
CA GLY A 116 10.63 12.40 7.95
C GLY A 116 9.65 11.26 8.24
N ARG A 117 10.07 10.25 9.02
CA ARG A 117 9.22 9.13 9.45
C ARG A 117 8.19 9.61 10.48
N LEU A 118 8.62 10.38 11.48
CA LEU A 118 7.72 10.96 12.50
C LEU A 118 6.69 11.89 11.90
N ASP A 119 7.09 12.77 10.97
CA ASP A 119 6.16 13.69 10.31
C ASP A 119 5.11 12.93 9.50
N ALA A 120 5.51 11.85 8.81
CA ALA A 120 4.58 10.99 8.10
C ALA A 120 3.60 10.26 9.05
N ILE A 121 4.06 9.78 10.21
CA ILE A 121 3.20 9.18 11.24
C ILE A 121 2.19 10.22 11.74
N LYS A 122 2.68 11.39 12.18
CA LYS A 122 1.84 12.47 12.72
C LYS A 122 0.78 12.91 11.73
N MET A 123 1.16 13.14 10.47
CA MET A 123 0.21 13.53 9.42
C MET A 123 -0.85 12.44 9.17
N THR A 124 -0.47 11.16 9.28
CA THR A 124 -1.41 10.04 9.12
C THR A 124 -2.37 9.96 10.29
N LEU A 125 -1.87 10.04 11.53
CA LEU A 125 -2.70 10.00 12.74
C LEU A 125 -3.64 11.19 12.81
N GLU A 126 -3.16 12.41 12.53
CA GLU A 126 -3.99 13.61 12.50
C GLU A 126 -5.15 13.46 11.51
N LYS A 127 -4.88 12.92 10.32
CA LYS A 127 -5.91 12.65 9.32
C LYS A 127 -6.91 11.58 9.80
N ASP A 128 -6.43 10.48 10.37
CA ASP A 128 -7.27 9.36 10.80
C ASP A 128 -8.16 9.77 11.98
N ILE A 129 -7.58 10.41 13.01
CA ILE A 129 -8.30 10.95 14.18
C ILE A 129 -9.29 12.03 13.74
N GLY A 130 -8.85 12.94 12.86
CA GLY A 130 -9.72 13.98 12.30
C GLY A 130 -10.92 13.39 11.54
N SER A 131 -10.70 12.33 10.76
CA SER A 131 -11.76 11.61 10.07
C SER A 131 -12.70 10.91 11.06
N TYR A 132 -12.16 10.23 12.07
CA TYR A 132 -12.94 9.53 13.08
C TYR A 132 -13.89 10.45 13.87
N ASN A 133 -13.42 11.66 14.17
CA ASN A 133 -14.22 12.68 14.87
C ASN A 133 -15.20 13.42 13.95
N SER A 134 -15.11 13.27 12.63
CA SER A 134 -15.93 14.03 11.66
C SER A 134 -16.73 13.12 10.71
N CYS A 135 -16.17 12.75 9.56
CA CYS A 135 -16.86 12.05 8.48
C CYS A 135 -16.81 10.50 8.57
N GLY A 136 -15.97 9.98 9.45
CA GLY A 136 -15.80 8.57 9.76
C GLY A 136 -14.47 8.00 9.25
N ILE A 137 -13.92 7.05 10.00
CA ILE A 137 -12.75 6.27 9.62
C ILE A 137 -13.17 4.95 8.96
N GLU A 138 -12.50 4.58 7.87
CA GLU A 138 -12.78 3.31 7.17
C GLU A 138 -12.08 2.15 7.89
N VAL A 139 -12.85 1.23 8.46
CA VAL A 139 -12.37 0.01 9.15
C VAL A 139 -13.25 -1.19 8.76
N PRO A 140 -12.81 -2.44 9.02
CA PRO A 140 -13.64 -3.61 8.78
C PRO A 140 -14.96 -3.53 9.54
N ASN A 141 -16.03 -4.07 8.95
CA ASN A 141 -17.31 -4.20 9.65
C ASN A 141 -17.23 -5.34 10.68
N LEU A 142 -16.83 -4.99 11.90
CA LEU A 142 -16.66 -5.95 13.00
C LEU A 142 -17.91 -6.09 13.89
N LEU A 143 -18.93 -5.25 13.68
CA LEU A 143 -20.20 -5.31 14.43
C LEU A 143 -21.16 -6.39 13.90
N ASN A 144 -21.02 -6.76 12.62
CA ASN A 144 -21.84 -7.79 11.98
C ASN A 144 -21.16 -9.16 12.11
N PRO A 145 -21.81 -10.17 12.73
CA PRO A 145 -21.24 -11.52 12.87
C PRO A 145 -20.77 -12.15 11.55
N ALA A 146 -21.51 -11.96 10.46
CA ALA A 146 -21.15 -12.55 9.17
C ALA A 146 -19.86 -11.94 8.60
N ALA A 147 -19.72 -10.62 8.70
CA ALA A 147 -18.52 -9.92 8.26
C ALA A 147 -17.34 -10.16 9.20
N TYR A 148 -17.59 -10.24 10.51
CA TYR A 148 -16.60 -10.60 11.51
C TYR A 148 -15.98 -11.96 11.23
N LYS A 149 -16.81 -12.99 10.97
CA LYS A 149 -16.32 -14.33 10.64
C LYS A 149 -15.44 -14.35 9.37
N ILE A 150 -15.85 -13.63 8.33
CA ILE A 150 -15.04 -13.49 7.12
C ILE A 150 -13.70 -12.83 7.46
N PHE A 151 -13.72 -11.80 8.29
CA PHE A 151 -12.51 -11.09 8.68
C PHE A 151 -11.57 -11.93 9.56
N THR A 152 -12.09 -12.75 10.48
CA THR A 152 -11.27 -13.63 11.32
C THR A 152 -10.69 -14.82 10.58
N GLU A 153 -11.40 -15.36 9.57
CA GLU A 153 -10.91 -16.41 8.67
C GLU A 153 -9.75 -15.96 7.77
N TRP A 154 -9.54 -14.64 7.63
CA TRP A 154 -8.43 -14.11 6.88
C TRP A 154 -7.11 -14.39 7.60
N ASP A 155 -6.04 -14.61 6.84
CA ASP A 155 -4.70 -14.96 7.34
C ASP A 155 -3.84 -13.73 7.71
N GLY A 156 -4.42 -12.53 7.71
CA GLY A 156 -3.72 -11.27 7.97
C GLY A 156 -2.80 -10.78 6.83
N SER A 157 -2.63 -11.54 5.75
CA SER A 157 -1.61 -11.26 4.72
C SER A 157 -2.12 -11.36 3.27
N SER A 158 -3.13 -12.18 3.00
CA SER A 158 -3.56 -12.49 1.64
C SER A 158 -4.36 -11.36 0.98
N ALA A 159 -3.74 -10.67 0.01
CA ALA A 159 -4.37 -9.60 -0.77
C ALA A 159 -5.63 -10.03 -1.54
N SER A 160 -5.73 -11.31 -1.91
CA SER A 160 -6.88 -11.88 -2.62
C SER A 160 -8.16 -11.92 -1.79
N TYR A 161 -8.03 -11.83 -0.46
CA TYR A 161 -9.16 -11.90 0.46
C TYR A 161 -9.79 -10.53 0.71
N LEU A 162 -9.05 -9.44 0.44
CA LEU A 162 -9.51 -8.06 0.67
C LEU A 162 -10.87 -7.71 0.03
N PRO A 163 -11.21 -8.16 -1.20
CA PRO A 163 -12.51 -7.85 -1.78
C PRO A 163 -13.69 -8.48 -1.03
N LYS A 164 -13.45 -9.51 -0.20
CA LYS A 164 -14.48 -10.16 0.61
C LYS A 164 -14.73 -9.44 1.94
N ILE A 165 -13.75 -8.67 2.41
CA ILE A 165 -13.84 -7.95 3.68
C ILE A 165 -14.75 -6.74 3.48
N GLU A 166 -15.86 -6.73 4.23
CA GLU A 166 -16.77 -5.59 4.24
C GLU A 166 -16.12 -4.45 5.02
N MET A 167 -15.90 -3.31 4.36
CA MET A 167 -15.38 -2.09 4.98
C MET A 167 -16.52 -1.11 5.26
N LYS A 168 -16.50 -0.46 6.41
CA LYS A 168 -17.47 0.58 6.79
C LYS A 168 -16.79 1.80 7.39
N LEU A 169 -17.46 2.94 7.24
CA LEU A 169 -17.08 4.19 7.88
C LEU A 169 -17.77 4.27 9.23
N TYR A 170 -16.98 4.51 10.28
CA TYR A 170 -17.49 4.74 11.63
C TYR A 170 -16.98 6.07 12.15
N THR A 171 -17.87 6.84 12.76
CA THR A 171 -17.53 8.04 13.53
C THR A 171 -17.66 7.75 15.01
N LYS A 172 -16.92 8.46 15.85
CA LYS A 172 -17.03 8.36 17.32
C LYS A 172 -18.46 8.54 17.81
N ALA A 173 -19.16 9.57 17.32
CA ALA A 173 -20.54 9.86 17.70
C ALA A 173 -21.50 8.69 17.38
N VAL A 174 -21.39 8.10 16.19
CA VAL A 174 -22.21 6.95 15.79
C VAL A 174 -21.95 5.72 16.66
N LEU A 175 -20.69 5.41 16.98
CA LEU A 175 -20.38 4.27 17.84
C LEU A 175 -20.90 4.47 19.27
N GLN A 176 -20.80 5.70 19.80
CA GLN A 176 -21.37 6.05 21.10
C GLN A 176 -22.91 5.97 21.12
N GLU A 177 -23.58 6.41 20.05
CA GLU A 177 -25.04 6.29 19.92
C GLU A 177 -25.47 4.82 19.85
N LEU A 178 -24.73 4.00 19.12
CA LEU A 178 -24.98 2.55 19.02
C LEU A 178 -24.69 1.81 20.33
N ALA A 179 -23.71 2.26 21.12
CA ALA A 179 -23.40 1.70 22.43
C ALA A 179 -24.46 2.04 23.50
N SER A 180 -25.17 3.15 23.30
CA SER A 180 -26.21 3.63 24.23
C SER A 180 -27.59 2.98 24.02
N LYS A 181 -27.74 2.16 22.98
CA LYS A 181 -28.97 1.44 22.62
C LYS A 181 -28.90 -0.01 23.06
#